data_AF-A0A3D1CI42-F1
#
_entry.id   AF-A0A3D1CI42-F1
#
_cell.length_a   1.000
_cell.length_b   1.000
_cell.length_c   1.000
_cell.angle_alpha   90.00
_cell.angle_beta   90.00
_cell.angle_gamma   90.00
#
_symmetry.space_group_name_H-M   'P 1'
#
loop_
_entity.id
_entity.type
_entity.pdbx_description
1 polymer ?
#
loop_
_entity_poly.entity_id
_entity_poly.type
_entity_poly.pdbx_seq_one_letter_code
_entity_poly.pdbx_strand_id
1 'polypeptide(L)' 'AVRITHVPTNTVVQCQMERSQHKNRDQAMSQLRAKLYELELQKQNEVKQAAEESKSDIGWG' A
#
# COMPACT_ATOMS: atom_id res chain seq x y z
N ALA A 1 9.09 21.02 -1.69
CA ALA A 1 8.82 19.71 -2.31
C ALA A 1 9.67 18.63 -1.63
N VAL A 2 9.06 17.54 -1.17
CA VAL A 2 9.74 16.38 -0.57
C VAL A 2 9.34 15.13 -1.35
N ARG A 3 10.31 14.26 -1.64
CA ARG A 3 10.09 12.94 -2.26
C ARG A 3 10.74 11.88 -1.39
N ILE A 4 9.99 10.83 -1.08
CA ILE A 4 10.43 9.70 -0.25
C ILE A 4 10.22 8.43 -1.06
N THR A 5 11.24 7.57 -1.08
CA THR A 5 11.19 6.26 -1.73
C THR A 5 11.40 5.19 -0.67
N HIS A 6 10.46 4.25 -0.58
CA HIS A 6 10.63 3.06 0.22
C HIS A 6 11.36 2.00 -0.63
N VAL A 7 12.64 1.79 -0.35
CA VAL A 7 13.52 0.91 -1.12
C VAL A 7 13.01 -0.54 -1.20
N PRO A 8 12.50 -1.18 -0.13
CA PRO A 8 12.07 -2.57 -0.18
C PRO A 8 10.88 -2.83 -1.11
N THR A 9 9.93 -1.89 -1.20
CA THR A 9 8.71 -2.05 -2.03
C THR A 9 8.72 -1.16 -3.27
N ASN A 10 9.80 -0.39 -3.49
CA ASN A 10 9.91 0.65 -4.51
C ASN A 10 8.75 1.67 -4.50
N THR A 11 8.02 1.82 -3.39
CA THR A 11 6.90 2.75 -3.29
C THR A 11 7.42 4.18 -3.16
N VAL A 12 7.02 5.04 -4.09
CA VAL A 12 7.40 6.46 -4.11
C VAL A 12 6.22 7.32 -3.65
N VAL A 13 6.51 8.27 -2.78
CA VAL A 13 5.56 9.30 -2.32
C VAL A 13 6.20 10.67 -2.43
N GLN A 14 5.40 11.67 -2.82
CA GLN A 14 5.85 13.04 -2.94
C GLN A 14 4.81 14.00 -2.37
N CYS A 15 5.28 15.05 -1.70
CA CYS A 15 4.42 16.13 -1.21
C CYS A 15 5.07 17.49 -1.49
N GLN A 16 4.29 18.43 -2.02
CA GLN A 16 4.74 19.79 -2.34
C GLN A 16 3.74 20.87 -1.87
N MET A 17 2.76 20.49 -1.04
CA MET A 17 1.61 21.33 -0.73
C MET A 17 1.98 22.55 0.12
N GLU A 18 2.90 22.39 1.07
CA GLU A 18 3.22 23.45 2.03
C GLU A 18 4.56 24.13 1.74
N ARG A 19 4.70 25.38 2.20
CA ARG A 19 5.97 26.10 2.18
C ARG A 19 7.03 25.41 3.07
N SER A 20 6.61 24.79 4.17
CA SER A 20 7.52 24.11 5.10
C SER A 20 7.92 22.73 4.58
N GLN A 21 9.22 22.48 4.55
CA GLN A 21 9.76 21.17 4.16
C GLN A 21 9.42 20.08 5.19
N HIS A 22 9.35 20.41 6.49
CA HIS A 22 9.08 19.42 7.55
C HIS A 22 7.63 18.96 7.48
N LYS A 23 6.69 19.88 7.28
CA LYS A 23 5.28 19.53 7.09
C LYS A 23 5.05 18.68 5.84
N ASN A 24 5.74 19.00 4.74
CA ASN A 24 5.71 18.14 3.54
C ASN A 24 6.29 16.75 3.82
N ARG A 25 7.34 16.64 4.66
CA ARG A 25 7.91 15.36 5.08
C ARG A 25 6.93 14.56 5.93
N ASP A 26 6.28 15.19 6.91
CA ASP A 26 5.31 14.54 7.79
C ASP A 26 4.10 14.01 7.01
N GLN A 27 3.58 14.82 6.09
CA GLN A 27 2.50 14.40 5.19
C GLN A 27 2.95 13.27 4.25
N ALA A 28 4.12 13.37 3.64
CA ALA A 28 4.65 12.30 2.79
C ALA A 28 4.87 11.00 3.56
N MET A 29 5.30 11.07 4.83
CA MET A 29 5.44 9.90 5.71
C MET A 29 4.08 9.30 6.10
N SER A 30 3.06 10.14 6.33
CA SER A 30 1.69 9.66 6.56
C SER A 30 1.14 8.90 5.34
N GLN A 31 1.28 9.49 4.15
CA GLN A 31 0.89 8.86 2.89
C GLN A 31 1.66 7.57 2.60
N LEU A 32 2.97 7.53 2.89
CA LEU A 32 3.78 6.33 2.71
C LEU A 32 3.30 5.19 3.61
N ARG A 33 3.00 5.47 4.88
CA ARG A 33 2.45 4.48 5.81
C ARG A 33 1.11 3.90 5.33
N ALA A 34 0.21 4.76 4.86
CA ALA A 34 -1.08 4.33 4.31
C ALA A 34 -0.89 3.40 3.10
N LYS A 35 -0.01 3.75 2.15
CA LYS A 35 0.28 2.92 0.98
C LYS A 35 0.89 1.56 1.35
N LEU A 36 1.81 1.52 2.31
CA LEU A 36 2.41 0.26 2.76
C LEU A 36 1.38 -0.65 3.41
N TYR A 37 0.46 -0.08 4.19
CA TYR A 37 -0.64 -0.84 4.77
C TYR A 37 -1.58 -1.42 3.70
N GLU A 38 -1.94 -0.60 2.70
CA GLU A 38 -2.77 -1.03 1.58
C GLU A 38 -2.13 -2.17 0.78
N LEU A 39 -0.81 -2.10 0.52
CA LEU A 39 -0.06 -3.16 -0.15
C LEU A 39 -0.10 -4.48 0.63
N GLU A 40 0.05 -4.43 1.96
CA GLU A 40 -0.03 -5.61 2.80
C GLU A 40 -1.45 -6.21 2.81
N LEU A 41 -2.48 -5.36 2.87
CA LEU A 41 -3.87 -5.81 2.80
C LEU A 41 -4.19 -6.47 1.45
N GLN A 42 -3.72 -5.89 0.34
CA GLN A 42 -3.85 -6.47 -0.99
C GLN A 42 -3.22 -7.85 -1.06
N LYS A 43 -1.97 -7.98 -0.58
CA LYS A 43 -1.27 -9.28 -0.53
C LYS A 43 -2.02 -10.32 0.29
N GLN A 44 -2.60 -9.95 1.43
CA GLN A 44 -3.40 -10.87 2.24
C GLN A 44 -4.69 -11.28 1.53
N ASN A 45 -5.34 -10.36 0.82
CA ASN A 45 -6.56 -10.65 0.08
C ASN A 45 -6.27 -11.55 -1.13
N GLU A 46 -5.17 -11.33 -1.85
CA GLU A 46 -4.74 -12.19 -2.96
C GLU A 46 -4.50 -13.63 -2.49
N VAL A 47 -3.85 -13.82 -1.34
CA VAL A 47 -3.66 -15.16 -0.74
C VAL A 47 -4.99 -15.82 -0.39
N LYS A 48 -5.94 -15.06 0.16
CA LYS A 48 -7.28 -15.56 0.48
C LYS A 48 -8.05 -15.93 -0.79
N GLN A 49 -8.02 -15.07 -1.81
CA GLN A 49 -8.67 -15.31 -3.09
C GLN A 49 -8.10 -16.56 -3.78
N ALA A 50 -6.78 -16.71 -3.84
CA ALA A 50 -6.17 -17.92 -4.38
C ALA A 50 -6.60 -19.18 -3.61
N ALA A 51 -6.72 -19.09 -2.28
CA ALA A 51 -7.23 -20.20 -1.47
C ALA A 51 -8.72 -20.49 -1.72
N GLU A 52 -9.54 -19.47 -1.95
CA GLU A 52 -10.96 -19.61 -2.29
C GLU A 52 -11.17 -20.17 -3.71
N GLU A 53 -10.40 -19.70 -4.70
CA GLU A 53 -10.42 -20.23 -6.07
C GLU A 53 -9.95 -21.69 -6.12
N SER A 54 -9.04 -22.09 -5.23
CA SER A 54 -8.62 -23.50 -5.10
C SER A 54 -9.68 -24.40 -4.48
N LYS A 55 -10.70 -23.84 -3.81
CA LYS A 55 -11.83 -24.62 -3.30
C LYS A 55 -12.74 -24.93 -4.48
N SER A 56 -12.83 -26.22 -4.80
CA SER A 56 -13.70 -26.74 -5.84
C SER A 56 -15.15 -26.29 -5.65
N ASP A 57 -15.86 -26.10 -6.75
CA ASP A 57 -17.28 -25.78 -6.78
C ASP A 57 -18.05 -26.78 -5.91
N ILE A 58 -18.72 -26.29 -4.86
CA ILE A 58 -19.58 -27.09 -3.99
C ILE A 58 -20.93 -27.21 -4.72
N GLY A 59 -20.90 -27.83 -5.90
CA GLY A 59 -22.10 -28.18 -6.65
C GLY A 59 -22.79 -29.35 -5.95
N TRP A 60 -24.04 -29.14 -5.53
CA TRP A 60 -24.93 -30.24 -5.13
C TRP A 60 -25.33 -31.01 -6.41
N GLY A 61 -24.49 -31.96 -6.79
CA GLY A 61 -24.75 -32.98 -7.81
C GLY A 61 -24.28 -34.33 -7.32
#